data_AF-A0A218PC85-F1
#
_entry.id   AF-A0A218PC85-F1
#
_cell.length_a   1.000
_cell.length_b   1.000
_cell.length_c   1.000
_cell.angle_alpha   90.00
_cell.angle_beta   90.00
_cell.angle_gamma   90.00
#
_symmetry.space_group_name_H-M   'P 1'
#
loop_
_entity.id
_entity.type
_entity.pdbx_description
1 polymer ?
#
loop_
_entity_poly.entity_id
_entity_poly.type
_entity_poly.pdbx_seq_one_letter_code
_entity_poly.pdbx_strand_id
1 'polypeptide(L)'
;MDLFSRLITRKFRDINEGRYEEIIRHYREFLLLPEELVLPEISSILLAVDRFSRDIPEELYDTLGAYAGASVQIVYVADSTVFRMIEQSLGKTEAERLKRTEAELGERVLSRTLEKLREIGLRASGRYFFGNKSDDVINIARDFDLLVISRSYGSELGKTPSVSPVVLKIVQHVEKPAIIY
;
A
#
# COMPACT_ATOMS: atom_id res chain seq x y z
N MET A 1 7.73 2.18 -30.27
CA MET A 1 6.59 2.44 -31.17
C MET A 1 6.52 1.46 -32.35
N ASP A 2 7.63 1.17 -33.04
CA ASP A 2 7.61 0.39 -34.29
C ASP A 2 7.33 -1.13 -34.13
N LEU A 3 7.65 -1.72 -32.98
CA LEU A 3 7.41 -3.16 -32.76
C LEU A 3 5.95 -3.48 -32.44
N PHE A 4 5.32 -2.63 -31.62
CA PHE A 4 3.93 -2.78 -31.18
C PHE A 4 2.95 -2.45 -32.30
N SER A 5 3.23 -1.39 -33.07
CA SER A 5 2.46 -1.08 -34.28
C SER A 5 2.50 -2.27 -35.25
N ARG A 6 3.69 -2.79 -35.57
CA ARG A 6 3.84 -3.95 -36.48
C ARG A 6 3.09 -5.20 -36.00
N LEU A 7 3.03 -5.46 -34.69
CA LEU A 7 2.30 -6.60 -34.12
C LEU A 7 0.78 -6.44 -34.26
N ILE A 8 0.26 -5.24 -34.03
CA ILE A 8 -1.16 -4.93 -34.21
C ILE A 8 -1.53 -4.98 -35.70
N THR A 9 -0.75 -4.35 -36.57
CA THR A 9 -1.00 -4.34 -38.02
C THR A 9 -0.92 -5.76 -38.63
N ARG A 10 -0.04 -6.63 -38.11
CA ARG A 10 0.07 -8.02 -38.56
C ARG A 10 -1.13 -8.89 -38.18
N LYS A 11 -1.70 -8.69 -36.99
CA LYS A 11 -2.82 -9.53 -36.48
C LYS A 11 -4.18 -9.14 -37.07
N PHE A 12 -4.33 -7.87 -37.47
CA PHE A 12 -5.62 -7.31 -37.92
C PHE A 12 -5.60 -6.85 -39.38
N ARG A 13 -4.64 -7.34 -40.17
CA ARG A 13 -4.40 -6.97 -41.58
C ARG A 13 -5.64 -7.12 -42.47
N ASP A 14 -6.53 -8.06 -42.15
CA ASP A 14 -7.71 -8.38 -42.95
C ASP A 14 -9.00 -7.70 -42.43
N ILE A 15 -8.93 -6.89 -41.37
CA ILE A 15 -10.08 -6.29 -40.71
C ILE A 15 -10.01 -4.75 -40.85
N ASN A 16 -10.35 -4.25 -42.04
CA ASN A 16 -10.61 -2.83 -42.34
C ASN A 16 -9.50 -1.84 -41.93
N GLU A 17 -8.47 -1.73 -42.77
CA GLU A 17 -7.34 -0.78 -42.63
C GLU A 17 -7.79 0.66 -42.30
N GLY A 18 -8.93 1.14 -42.86
CA GLY A 18 -9.39 2.52 -42.64
C GLY A 18 -10.01 2.84 -41.28
N ARG A 19 -10.65 1.86 -40.60
CA ARG A 19 -11.33 2.12 -39.31
C ARG A 19 -10.34 2.21 -38.16
N TYR A 20 -9.25 1.44 -38.23
CA TYR A 20 -8.26 1.40 -37.15
C TYR A 20 -7.36 2.64 -37.16
N GLU A 21 -6.99 3.13 -38.35
CA GLU A 21 -6.28 4.40 -38.49
C GLU A 21 -7.12 5.58 -37.97
N GLU A 22 -8.42 5.56 -38.23
CA GLU A 22 -9.36 6.57 -37.73
C GLU A 22 -9.49 6.51 -36.21
N ILE A 23 -9.61 5.31 -35.63
CA ILE A 23 -9.58 5.09 -34.17
C ILE A 23 -8.26 5.61 -33.59
N ILE A 24 -7.10 5.18 -34.09
CA ILE A 24 -5.79 5.64 -33.58
C ILE A 24 -5.65 7.15 -33.70
N ARG A 25 -6.14 7.77 -34.78
CA ARG A 25 -6.14 9.23 -34.96
C ARG A 25 -7.01 9.93 -33.93
N HIS A 26 -8.21 9.42 -33.63
CA HIS A 26 -9.10 9.97 -32.60
C HIS A 26 -8.58 9.73 -31.18
N TYR A 27 -7.89 8.63 -30.92
CA TYR A 27 -7.32 8.32 -29.61
C TYR A 27 -5.91 8.87 -29.40
N ARG A 28 -5.27 9.42 -30.44
CA ARG A 28 -3.93 10.01 -30.34
C ARG A 28 -3.86 11.19 -29.37
N GLU A 29 -4.97 11.90 -29.20
CA GLU A 29 -5.13 13.00 -28.23
C GLU A 29 -5.35 12.49 -26.80
N PHE A 30 -5.68 11.20 -26.62
CA PHE A 30 -5.90 10.55 -25.31
C PHE A 30 -4.74 9.64 -24.89
N LEU A 31 -3.88 9.26 -25.83
CA LEU A 31 -2.67 8.51 -25.55
C LEU A 31 -1.59 9.50 -25.12
N LEU A 32 -1.23 9.47 -23.83
CA LEU A 32 -0.08 10.21 -23.30
C LEU A 32 1.11 9.99 -24.23
N LEU A 33 1.77 11.09 -24.61
CA LEU A 33 3.00 11.00 -25.37
C LEU A 33 4.04 10.23 -24.54
N PRO A 34 4.98 9.48 -25.16
CA PRO A 34 6.03 8.77 -24.42
C PRO A 34 6.83 9.68 -23.48
N GLU A 35 6.94 10.97 -23.78
CA GLU A 35 7.57 11.97 -22.91
C GLU A 35 6.70 12.38 -21.70
N GLU A 36 5.38 12.17 -21.78
CA GLU A 36 4.40 12.44 -20.71
C GLU A 36 4.13 11.20 -19.83
N LEU A 37 4.63 10.03 -20.24
CA LEU A 37 4.58 8.77 -19.51
C LEU A 37 5.71 8.69 -18.48
N VAL A 38 5.76 9.64 -17.55
CA VAL A 38 6.62 9.52 -16.37
C VAL A 38 5.88 8.66 -15.35
N LEU A 39 5.94 7.34 -15.51
CA LEU A 39 5.57 6.44 -14.42
C LEU A 39 6.59 6.67 -13.29
N PRO A 40 6.16 7.06 -12.08
CA PRO A 40 7.08 7.24 -10.97
C PRO A 40 7.79 5.91 -10.72
N GLU A 41 9.12 5.91 -10.79
CA GLU A 41 9.92 4.76 -10.42
C GLU A 41 9.77 4.54 -8.91
N ILE A 42 9.04 3.49 -8.52
CA ILE A 42 8.85 3.13 -7.12
C ILE A 42 10.05 2.29 -6.68
N SER A 43 10.95 2.89 -5.90
CA SER A 43 12.12 2.22 -5.32
C SER A 43 11.90 1.83 -3.86
N SER A 44 10.97 2.51 -3.18
CA SER A 44 10.72 2.38 -1.75
C SER A 44 9.23 2.37 -1.44
N ILE A 45 8.78 1.39 -0.66
CA ILE A 45 7.37 1.17 -0.32
C ILE A 45 7.22 1.13 1.20
N LEU A 46 6.34 1.98 1.73
CA LEU A 46 5.91 1.92 3.12
C LEU A 46 4.63 1.07 3.21
N LEU A 47 4.66 -0.01 3.99
CA LEU A 47 3.49 -0.83 4.26
C LEU A 47 3.05 -0.62 5.72
N ALA A 48 1.95 0.11 5.91
CA ALA A 48 1.42 0.45 7.23
C ALA A 48 0.38 -0.58 7.68
N VAL A 49 0.63 -1.20 8.84
CA VAL A 49 -0.24 -2.22 9.44
C VAL A 49 -0.45 -1.97 10.93
N ASP A 50 -1.56 -2.49 11.45
CA ASP A 50 -1.91 -2.49 12.85
C ASP A 50 -2.83 -3.69 13.16
N ARG A 51 -3.32 -3.77 14.40
CA ARG A 51 -4.22 -4.85 14.84
C ARG A 51 -5.53 -4.98 14.05
N PHE A 52 -5.96 -3.93 13.33
CA PHE A 52 -7.19 -3.92 12.56
C PHE A 52 -6.94 -4.19 11.08
N SER A 53 -5.69 -4.14 10.65
CA SER A 53 -5.28 -4.45 9.30
C SER A 53 -5.54 -5.93 9.03
N ARG A 54 -6.37 -6.21 8.02
CA ARG A 54 -6.65 -7.57 7.60
C ARG A 54 -5.44 -8.15 6.89
N ASP A 55 -5.48 -9.46 6.68
CA ASP A 55 -4.52 -10.17 5.84
C ASP A 55 -4.41 -9.49 4.48
N ILE A 56 -3.17 -9.34 4.01
CA ILE A 56 -2.86 -8.76 2.70
C ILE A 56 -3.37 -9.76 1.64
N PRO A 57 -4.21 -9.33 0.70
CA PRO A 57 -4.72 -10.20 -0.36
C PRO A 57 -3.60 -10.59 -1.33
N GLU A 58 -3.70 -11.78 -1.93
CA GLU A 58 -2.67 -12.30 -2.87
C GLU A 58 -2.50 -11.37 -4.09
N GLU A 59 -3.58 -10.75 -4.55
CA GLU A 59 -3.56 -9.79 -5.65
C GLU A 59 -2.70 -8.55 -5.33
N LEU A 60 -2.60 -8.17 -4.06
CA LEU A 60 -1.71 -7.09 -3.64
C LEU A 60 -0.25 -7.56 -3.65
N TYR A 61 0.06 -8.81 -3.28
CA TYR A 61 1.41 -9.34 -3.42
C TYR A 61 1.86 -9.38 -4.89
N ASP A 62 0.99 -9.80 -5.81
CA ASP A 62 1.26 -9.77 -7.25
C ASP A 62 1.54 -8.34 -7.73
N THR A 63 0.73 -7.38 -7.27
CA THR A 63 0.90 -5.96 -7.60
C THR A 63 2.24 -5.43 -7.07
N LEU A 64 2.62 -5.79 -5.84
CA LEU A 64 3.90 -5.36 -5.25
C LEU A 64 5.10 -6.01 -5.94
N GLY A 65 4.95 -7.26 -6.39
CA GLY A 65 5.98 -7.98 -7.14
C GLY A 65 6.34 -7.33 -8.48
N ALA A 66 5.45 -6.51 -9.05
CA ALA A 66 5.74 -5.74 -10.25
C ALA A 66 6.80 -4.63 -10.02
N TYR A 67 6.99 -4.17 -8.78
CA TYR A 67 8.02 -3.20 -8.42
C TYR A 67 9.38 -3.89 -8.17
N ALA A 68 9.95 -4.48 -9.22
CA ALA A 68 11.18 -5.24 -9.14
C ALA A 68 12.33 -4.43 -8.50
N GLY A 69 12.95 -4.98 -7.46
CA GLY A 69 14.07 -4.35 -6.76
C GLY A 69 13.70 -3.31 -5.69
N ALA A 70 12.41 -2.97 -5.55
CA ALA A 70 11.95 -2.06 -4.52
C ALA A 70 12.19 -2.62 -3.11
N SER A 71 12.46 -1.73 -2.16
CA SER A 71 12.51 -2.06 -0.74
C SER A 71 11.17 -1.78 -0.07
N VAL A 72 10.67 -2.74 0.69
CA VAL A 72 9.45 -2.60 1.48
C VAL A 72 9.82 -2.45 2.95
N GLN A 73 9.36 -1.38 3.60
CA GLN A 73 9.40 -1.25 5.05
C GLN A 73 7.99 -1.42 5.60
N ILE A 74 7.80 -2.44 6.43
CA ILE A 74 6.57 -2.67 7.16
C ILE A 74 6.64 -1.93 8.49
N VAL A 75 5.61 -1.16 8.81
CA VAL A 75 5.46 -0.50 10.11
C VAL A 75 4.21 -1.00 10.80
N TYR A 76 4.39 -1.68 11.94
CA TYR A 76 3.30 -2.00 12.84
C TYR A 76 3.19 -0.91 13.91
N VAL A 77 2.07 -0.18 13.92
CA VAL A 77 1.86 0.94 14.85
C VAL A 77 0.78 0.57 15.88
N ALA A 78 1.19 0.40 17.13
CA ALA A 78 0.28 0.25 18.26
C ALA A 78 -0.13 1.64 18.78
N ASP A 79 -1.41 1.79 19.15
CA ASP A 79 -1.94 3.08 19.61
C ASP A 79 -1.52 3.39 21.06
N SER A 80 -0.65 4.39 21.21
CA SER A 80 -0.18 4.86 22.52
C SER A 80 -1.29 5.46 23.40
N THR A 81 -2.34 6.03 22.79
CA THR A 81 -3.47 6.62 23.51
C THR A 81 -4.30 5.55 24.19
N VAL A 82 -4.53 4.41 23.52
CA VAL A 82 -5.24 3.26 24.10
C VAL A 82 -4.50 2.75 25.33
N PHE A 83 -3.18 2.60 25.25
CA PHE A 83 -2.36 2.19 26.39
C PHE A 83 -2.54 3.14 27.59
N ARG A 84 -2.45 4.46 27.36
CA ARG A 84 -2.60 5.47 28.40
C ARG A 84 -4.00 5.44 29.04
N MET A 85 -5.04 5.24 28.24
CA MET A 85 -6.42 5.13 28.74
C MET A 85 -6.59 3.90 29.65
N ILE A 86 -6.03 2.75 29.27
CA ILE A 86 -6.08 1.53 30.08
C ILE A 86 -5.26 1.69 31.36
N GLU A 87 -4.08 2.29 31.31
CA GLU A 87 -3.28 2.57 32.50
C GLU A 87 -4.03 3.46 33.50
N GLN A 88 -4.72 4.50 33.00
CA GLN A 88 -5.54 5.39 33.83
C GLN A 88 -6.79 4.72 34.39
N SER A 89 -7.40 3.78 33.65
CA SER A 89 -8.69 3.18 34.02
C SER A 89 -8.57 1.91 34.86
N LEU A 90 -7.58 1.06 34.55
CA LEU A 90 -7.41 -0.29 35.10
C LEU A 90 -6.05 -0.48 35.79
N GLY A 91 -5.16 0.51 35.72
CA GLY A 91 -3.85 0.49 36.34
C GLY A 91 -2.75 -0.10 35.46
N LYS A 92 -1.51 0.03 35.96
CA LYS A 92 -0.28 -0.29 35.23
C LYS A 92 -0.18 -1.76 34.81
N THR A 93 -0.64 -2.69 35.64
CA THR A 93 -0.54 -4.13 35.37
C THR A 93 -1.32 -4.52 34.10
N GLU A 94 -2.57 -4.07 33.97
CA GLU A 94 -3.40 -4.38 32.80
C GLU A 94 -2.88 -3.68 31.54
N ALA A 95 -2.35 -2.46 31.69
CA ALA A 95 -1.74 -1.74 30.59
C ALA A 95 -0.48 -2.48 30.06
N GLU A 96 0.39 -2.96 30.95
CA GLU A 96 1.58 -3.73 30.57
C GLU A 96 1.20 -5.09 29.96
N ARG A 97 0.12 -5.71 30.42
CA ARG A 97 -0.43 -6.92 29.79
C ARG A 97 -0.86 -6.62 28.35
N LEU A 98 -1.59 -5.52 28.11
CA LEU A 98 -1.98 -5.09 26.78
C LEU A 98 -0.76 -4.84 25.88
N LYS A 99 0.28 -4.16 26.38
CA LYS A 99 1.52 -3.94 25.61
C LYS A 99 2.15 -5.23 25.14
N ARG A 100 2.26 -6.22 26.03
CA ARG A 100 2.86 -7.52 25.69
C ARG A 100 2.03 -8.25 24.63
N THR A 101 0.72 -8.32 24.82
CA THR A 101 -0.18 -8.95 23.85
C THR A 101 -0.14 -8.25 22.48
N GLU A 102 -0.04 -6.93 22.45
CA GLU A 102 0.09 -6.20 21.18
C GLU A 102 1.47 -6.36 20.52
N ALA A 103 2.55 -6.43 21.31
CA ALA A 103 3.87 -6.70 20.77
C ALA A 103 3.93 -8.10 20.13
N GLU A 104 3.39 -9.12 20.79
CA GLU A 104 3.28 -10.48 20.26
C GLU A 104 2.44 -10.53 18.97
N LEU A 105 1.33 -9.78 18.92
CA LEU A 105 0.53 -9.67 17.70
C LEU A 105 1.32 -9.00 16.57
N GLY A 106 1.96 -7.87 16.87
CA GLY A 106 2.79 -7.13 15.91
C GLY A 106 3.92 -7.98 15.35
N GLU A 107 4.66 -8.70 16.18
CA GLU A 107 5.73 -9.59 15.75
C GLU A 107 5.25 -10.70 14.82
N ARG A 108 4.09 -11.31 15.11
CA ARG A 108 3.49 -12.34 14.24
C ARG A 108 3.09 -11.78 12.88
N VAL A 109 2.41 -10.62 12.87
CA VAL A 109 1.98 -9.96 11.62
C VAL A 109 3.21 -9.58 10.79
N LEU A 110 4.21 -8.95 11.41
CA LEU A 110 5.46 -8.58 10.74
C LEU A 110 6.16 -9.80 10.16
N SER A 111 6.37 -10.86 10.95
CA SER A 111 7.09 -12.06 10.50
C SER A 111 6.43 -12.70 9.29
N ARG A 112 5.12 -12.93 9.35
CA ARG A 112 4.36 -13.55 8.24
C ARG A 112 4.40 -12.69 6.98
N THR A 113 4.22 -11.37 7.12
CA THR A 113 4.22 -10.49 5.95
C THR A 113 5.62 -10.34 5.35
N LEU A 114 6.67 -10.30 6.19
CA LEU A 114 8.05 -10.25 5.72
C LEU A 114 8.43 -11.50 4.91
N GLU A 115 8.01 -12.67 5.37
CA GLU A 115 8.23 -13.94 4.67
C GLU A 115 7.62 -13.89 3.27
N LYS A 116 6.32 -13.59 3.17
CA LYS A 116 5.62 -13.49 1.88
C LYS A 116 6.24 -12.45 0.92
N LEU A 117 6.62 -11.28 1.43
CA LEU A 117 7.26 -10.25 0.59
C LEU A 117 8.64 -10.70 0.08
N ARG A 118 9.38 -11.48 0.86
CA ARG A 118 10.68 -12.03 0.44
C ARG A 118 10.52 -13.17 -0.56
N GLU A 119 9.48 -14.00 -0.42
CA GLU A 119 9.16 -15.07 -1.37
C GLU A 119 8.92 -14.53 -2.79
N ILE A 120 8.27 -13.37 -2.90
CA ILE A 120 8.08 -12.67 -4.19
C ILE A 120 9.29 -11.83 -4.63
N GLY A 121 10.43 -11.94 -3.94
CA GLY A 121 11.70 -11.32 -4.34
C GLY A 121 11.93 -9.88 -3.90
N LEU A 122 11.08 -9.32 -3.03
CA LEU A 122 11.24 -7.95 -2.53
C LEU A 122 12.17 -7.88 -1.31
N ARG A 123 12.91 -6.78 -1.18
CA ARG A 123 13.74 -6.49 -0.01
C ARG A 123 12.84 -5.96 1.12
N ALA A 124 12.45 -6.81 2.06
CA ALA A 124 11.52 -6.43 3.12
C ALA A 124 12.18 -6.32 4.51
N SER A 125 11.86 -5.24 5.23
CA SER A 125 12.22 -4.99 6.63
C SER A 125 10.98 -4.60 7.45
N GLY A 126 10.99 -4.86 8.75
CA GLY A 126 9.82 -4.64 9.62
C GLY A 126 10.23 -3.93 10.89
N ARG A 127 9.39 -2.98 11.35
CA ARG A 127 9.53 -2.35 12.66
C ARG A 127 8.20 -2.26 13.38
N TYR A 128 8.24 -2.47 14.68
CA TYR A 128 7.13 -2.32 15.60
C TYR A 128 7.39 -1.11 16.50
N PHE A 129 6.36 -0.28 16.74
CA PHE A 129 6.45 0.77 17.76
C PHE A 129 5.06 1.19 18.27
N PHE A 130 5.05 1.87 19.42
CA PHE A 130 3.87 2.54 19.95
C PHE A 130 3.89 4.01 19.53
N GLY A 131 2.76 4.52 19.05
CA GLY A 131 2.70 5.86 18.50
C GLY A 131 1.29 6.38 18.24
N ASN A 132 1.21 7.40 17.40
CA ASN A 132 -0.02 7.90 16.78
C ASN A 132 -0.10 7.35 15.36
N LYS A 133 -1.04 6.41 15.16
CA LYS A 133 -1.24 5.69 13.89
C LYS A 133 -1.34 6.59 12.66
N SER A 134 -1.96 7.77 12.79
CA SER A 134 -2.07 8.70 11.68
C SER A 134 -0.80 9.51 11.47
N ASP A 135 -0.35 10.23 12.50
CA ASP A 135 0.70 11.23 12.35
C ASP A 135 2.06 10.56 12.08
N ASP A 136 2.33 9.41 12.71
CA ASP A 136 3.57 8.67 12.46
C ASP A 136 3.62 8.13 11.04
N VAL A 137 2.53 7.53 10.53
CA VAL A 137 2.48 7.02 9.16
C VAL A 137 2.63 8.16 8.15
N ILE A 138 1.95 9.30 8.36
CA ILE A 138 2.08 10.48 7.48
C ILE A 138 3.53 10.97 7.44
N ASN A 139 4.19 11.05 8.59
CA ASN A 139 5.57 11.52 8.66
C ASN A 139 6.55 10.54 7.98
N ILE A 140 6.41 9.25 8.27
CA ILE A 140 7.27 8.21 7.69
C ILE A 140 7.08 8.14 6.16
N ALA A 141 5.84 8.24 5.67
CA ALA A 141 5.52 8.09 4.26
C ALA A 141 6.23 9.13 3.35
N ARG A 142 6.69 10.25 3.90
CA ARG A 142 7.44 11.28 3.14
C ARG A 142 8.73 10.75 2.55
N ASP A 143 9.37 9.80 3.23
CA ASP A 143 10.65 9.21 2.85
C ASP A 143 10.50 8.00 1.91
N PHE A 144 9.27 7.70 1.46
CA PHE A 144 8.96 6.57 0.59
C PHE A 144 8.31 7.04 -0.72
N ASP A 145 8.36 6.20 -1.74
CA ASP A 145 7.75 6.50 -3.05
C ASP A 145 6.29 6.06 -3.12
N LEU A 146 5.90 5.07 -2.32
CA LEU A 146 4.55 4.48 -2.31
C LEU A 146 4.11 4.14 -0.88
N LEU A 147 2.89 4.52 -0.53
CA LEU A 147 2.20 4.05 0.67
C LEU A 147 1.29 2.86 0.32
N VAL A 148 1.32 1.82 1.14
CA VAL A 148 0.38 0.70 1.11
C VAL A 148 -0.28 0.59 2.47
N ILE A 149 -1.60 0.62 2.52
CA ILE A 149 -2.34 0.68 3.79
C ILE A 149 -3.66 -0.09 3.69
N SER A 150 -3.98 -0.85 4.73
CA SER A 150 -5.27 -1.53 4.79
C SER A 150 -6.40 -0.53 4.95
N ARG A 151 -7.51 -0.73 4.25
CA ARG A 151 -8.75 0.04 4.42
C ARG A 151 -9.28 0.03 5.85
N SER A 152 -8.95 -0.98 6.66
CA SER A 152 -9.33 -1.08 8.08
C SER A 152 -8.26 -0.60 9.05
N TYR A 153 -7.16 -0.01 8.56
CA TYR A 153 -6.12 0.50 9.43
C TYR A 153 -6.66 1.55 10.42
N GLY A 154 -6.27 1.44 11.67
CA GLY A 154 -6.66 2.38 12.74
C GLY A 154 -8.01 2.10 13.39
N SER A 155 -8.94 1.41 12.72
CA SER A 155 -10.25 1.09 13.29
C SER A 155 -10.90 -0.11 12.60
N GLU A 156 -11.55 -0.97 13.39
CA GLU A 156 -12.41 -2.02 12.85
C GLU A 156 -13.52 -1.44 11.97
N LEU A 157 -13.70 -2.03 10.78
CA LEU A 157 -14.75 -1.59 9.87
C LEU A 157 -16.10 -2.16 10.30
N GLY A 158 -17.03 -1.26 10.61
CA GLY A 158 -18.44 -1.59 10.77
C GLY A 158 -19.15 -1.81 9.42
N LYS A 159 -20.49 -1.72 9.43
CA LYS A 159 -21.32 -1.93 8.22
C LYS A 159 -21.23 -0.81 7.17
N THR A 160 -20.77 0.38 7.54
CA THR A 160 -21.11 1.61 6.79
C THR A 160 -19.97 2.56 6.40
N PRO A 161 -18.72 2.41 6.88
CA PRO A 161 -17.57 2.89 6.12
C PRO A 161 -16.89 1.72 5.40
N SER A 162 -16.66 1.87 4.09
CA SER A 162 -15.81 0.96 3.31
C SER A 162 -14.31 1.14 3.63
N VAL A 163 -13.95 2.30 4.18
CA VAL A 163 -12.58 2.71 4.53
C VAL A 163 -12.59 3.44 5.88
N SER A 164 -11.61 3.16 6.71
CA SER A 164 -11.40 3.76 8.03
C SER A 164 -11.18 5.28 7.93
N PRO A 165 -11.78 6.10 8.82
CA PRO A 165 -11.49 7.53 8.89
C PRO A 165 -10.00 7.84 9.10
N VAL A 166 -9.25 6.95 9.77
CA VAL A 166 -7.81 7.10 9.96
C VAL A 166 -7.07 6.98 8.63
N VAL A 167 -7.48 6.04 7.79
CA VAL A 167 -6.92 5.88 6.43
C VAL A 167 -7.23 7.11 5.57
N LEU A 168 -8.47 7.61 5.63
CA LEU A 168 -8.85 8.83 4.91
C LEU A 168 -7.99 10.02 5.34
N LYS A 169 -7.78 10.21 6.66
CA LYS A 169 -6.88 11.25 7.17
C LYS A 169 -5.47 11.08 6.61
N ILE A 170 -4.90 9.87 6.66
CA ILE A 170 -3.54 9.61 6.16
C ILE A 170 -3.43 9.94 4.68
N VAL A 171 -4.30 9.39 3.84
CA VAL A 171 -4.25 9.55 2.37
C VAL A 171 -4.50 11.00 1.95
N GLN A 172 -5.28 11.78 2.71
CA GLN A 172 -5.45 13.22 2.46
C GLN A 172 -4.21 14.07 2.76
N HIS A 173 -3.27 13.57 3.58
CA HIS A 173 -2.09 14.33 4.02
C HIS A 173 -0.77 13.76 3.46
N VAL A 174 -0.80 12.57 2.86
CA VAL A 174 0.35 11.97 2.19
C VAL A 174 0.37 12.43 0.73
N GLU A 175 1.47 13.06 0.32
CA GLU A 175 1.68 13.52 -1.06
C GLU A 175 2.04 12.39 -2.03
N LYS A 176 2.45 11.24 -1.48
CA LYS A 176 2.87 10.07 -2.24
C LYS A 176 1.67 9.26 -2.73
N PRO A 177 1.79 8.57 -3.88
CA PRO A 177 0.80 7.58 -4.30
C PRO A 177 0.50 6.58 -3.16
N ALA A 178 -0.77 6.16 -3.07
CA ALA A 178 -1.22 5.23 -2.05
C ALA A 178 -2.05 4.09 -2.66
N ILE A 179 -1.77 2.85 -2.24
CA ILE A 179 -2.62 1.69 -2.47
C ILE A 179 -3.39 1.40 -1.19
N ILE A 180 -4.72 1.41 -1.31
CA ILE A 180 -5.64 1.05 -0.23
C ILE A 180 -6.21 -0.33 -0.53
N TYR A 181 -6.07 -1.28 0.39
CA TYR A 181 -6.53 -2.67 0.22
C TYR A 181 -7.52 -3.11 1.30
#